data_AF-A0AAD7JWN9-F1
#
_entry.id   AF-A0AAD7JWN9-F1
#
_cell.length_a   1.000
_cell.length_b   1.000
_cell.length_c   1.000
_cell.angle_alpha   90.00
_cell.angle_beta   90.00
_cell.angle_gamma   90.00
#
_symmetry.space_group_name_H-M   'P 1'
#
loop_
_entity.id
_entity.type
_entity.pdbx_description
1 polymer ?
#
loop_
_entity_poly.entity_id
_entity_poly.type
_entity_poly.pdbx_seq_one_letter_code
_entity_poly.pdbx_strand_id
1 'polypeptide(L)' 'MDALERDPIATLRVIVRQIRSSSLRRQFFSEILKALKLKDLELLRDVVTRWSSTLLMIERGLLLRPAVDQFLDSDEFGEL' A
#
# COMPACT_ATOMS: atom_id res chain seq x y z
N MET A 1 -15.02 -15.98 13.03
CA MET A 1 -15.98 -14.87 12.73
C MET A 1 -15.26 -13.52 12.68
N ASP A 2 -14.01 -13.43 13.14
CA ASP A 2 -13.23 -12.19 13.32
C ASP A 2 -12.81 -11.44 12.05
N ALA A 3 -12.74 -12.11 10.89
CA ALA A 3 -12.30 -11.48 9.64
C ALA A 3 -13.33 -10.45 9.10
N LEU A 4 -14.61 -10.59 9.48
CA LEU A 4 -15.70 -9.68 9.09
C LEU A 4 -15.73 -8.40 9.93
N GLU A 5 -15.12 -8.38 11.11
CA GLU A 5 -15.06 -7.19 11.98
C GLU A 5 -13.93 -6.22 11.59
N ARG A 6 -12.92 -6.70 10.86
CA ARG A 6 -11.85 -5.86 10.34
C ARG A 6 -12.33 -5.18 9.07
N ASP A 7 -12.15 -3.86 8.96
CA ASP A 7 -12.35 -3.13 7.70
C ASP A 7 -11.06 -3.21 6.86
N PRO A 8 -10.96 -4.16 5.90
CA PRO A 8 -9.76 -4.31 5.08
C PRO A 8 -9.55 -3.09 4.17
N ILE A 9 -10.62 -2.37 3.82
CA ILE A 9 -10.52 -1.20 2.97
C ILE A 9 -9.91 -0.06 3.77
N ALA A 10 -10.36 0.19 5.01
CA ALA A 10 -9.72 1.16 5.90
C ALA A 10 -8.26 0.80 6.18
N THR A 11 -7.97 -0.47 6.40
CA THR A 11 -6.59 -0.96 6.59
C THR A 11 -5.72 -0.63 5.38
N LEU A 12 -6.19 -0.95 4.18
CA LEU A 12 -5.48 -0.63 2.93
C LEU A 12 -5.28 0.89 2.77
N ARG A 13 -6.29 1.72 3.10
CA ARG A 13 -6.13 3.18 3.08
C ARG A 13 -5.01 3.65 3.99
N VAL A 14 -4.87 3.09 5.18
CA VAL A 14 -3.80 3.42 6.13
C VAL A 14 -2.45 3.03 5.53
N ILE A 15 -2.29 1.80 5.07
CA ILE A 15 -1.06 1.32 4.43
C ILE A 15 -0.63 2.22 3.27
N VAL A 16 -1.55 2.52 2.35
CA VAL A 16 -1.28 3.39 1.20
C VAL A 16 -0.86 4.79 1.65
N ARG A 17 -1.53 5.37 2.66
CA ARG A 17 -1.15 6.69 3.20
C ARG A 17 0.22 6.65 3.84
N GLN A 18 0.53 5.60 4.57
CA GLN A 18 1.80 5.45 5.28
C GLN A 18 2.99 5.26 4.33
N ILE A 19 2.88 4.38 3.33
CA ILE A 19 3.93 4.21 2.32
C ILE A 19 4.17 5.52 1.55
N ARG A 20 3.12 6.32 1.35
CA ARG A 20 3.20 7.60 0.61
C ARG A 20 3.46 8.83 1.48
N SER A 21 3.64 8.68 2.79
CA SER A 21 3.71 9.82 3.71
C SER A 21 5.00 10.63 3.56
N SER A 22 6.08 10.04 3.05
CA SER A 22 7.36 10.71 2.82
C SER A 22 8.00 10.33 1.48
N SER A 23 8.98 11.09 1.02
CA SER A 23 9.83 10.72 -0.13
C SER A 23 10.66 9.48 0.18
N LEU A 24 11.21 9.37 1.40
CA LEU A 24 12.04 8.25 1.84
C LEU A 24 11.27 6.92 1.79
N ARG A 25 10.05 6.87 2.35
CA ARG A 25 9.22 5.65 2.31
C ARG A 25 8.83 5.25 0.89
N ARG A 26 8.54 6.22 0.02
CA ARG A 26 8.26 5.95 -1.40
C ARG A 26 9.48 5.42 -2.14
N GLN A 27 10.66 5.97 -1.84
CA GLN A 27 11.92 5.47 -2.41
C GLN A 27 12.19 4.03 -1.96
N PHE A 28 12.09 3.76 -0.66
CA PHE A 28 12.26 2.41 -0.14
C PHE A 28 11.26 1.42 -0.75
N PHE A 29 10.00 1.82 -0.91
CA PHE A 29 9.01 0.99 -1.59
C PHE A 29 9.35 0.74 -3.07
N SER A 30 9.89 1.73 -3.78
CA SER A 30 10.42 1.56 -5.15
C SER A 30 11.61 0.59 -5.19
N GLU A 31 12.47 0.60 -4.17
CA GLU A 31 13.59 -0.34 -4.05
C GLU A 31 13.10 -1.77 -3.82
N ILE A 32 12.08 -1.96 -2.96
CA ILE A 32 11.39 -3.25 -2.81
C ILE A 32 10.81 -3.73 -4.14
N LEU A 33 10.10 -2.86 -4.87
CA LEU A 33 9.52 -3.21 -6.17
C LEU A 33 10.59 -3.67 -7.17
N LYS A 34 11.74 -2.97 -7.21
CA LYS A 34 12.88 -3.33 -8.05
C LYS A 34 13.48 -4.67 -7.64
N ALA A 35 13.66 -4.92 -6.35
CA ALA A 35 14.18 -6.19 -5.82
C ALA A 35 13.27 -7.37 -6.20
N LEU A 36 11.95 -7.17 -6.15
CA LEU A 36 10.94 -8.14 -6.56
C LEU A 36 10.73 -8.22 -8.09
N LYS A 37 11.47 -7.44 -8.88
CA LYS A 37 11.33 -7.32 -10.35
C LYS A 37 9.90 -6.95 -10.80
N LEU A 38 9.19 -6.22 -9.96
CA LEU A 38 7.87 -5.67 -10.27
C LEU A 38 8.01 -4.34 -10.99
N LYS A 39 6.98 -3.93 -11.73
CA LYS A 39 6.93 -2.61 -12.34
C LYS A 39 6.92 -1.55 -11.22
N ASP A 40 7.81 -0.56 -11.33
CA ASP A 40 7.91 0.55 -10.39
C ASP A 40 6.65 1.44 -10.51
N LEU A 41 5.69 1.18 -9.64
CA LEU A 41 4.34 1.73 -9.65
C LEU A 41 4.02 2.29 -8.27
N GLU A 42 3.55 3.53 -8.20
CA GLU A 42 3.02 4.06 -6.94
C GLU A 42 1.67 3.41 -6.57
N LEU A 43 1.41 3.29 -5.27
CA LEU A 43 0.07 2.96 -4.74
C LEU A 43 -0.92 4.12 -4.96
N LEU A 44 -2.16 3.79 -5.29
CA LEU A 44 -3.21 4.78 -5.56
C LEU A 44 -4.00 5.09 -4.29
N ARG A 45 -4.20 6.37 -4.00
CA ARG A 45 -5.00 6.81 -2.85
C ARG A 45 -6.49 6.77 -3.18
N ASP A 46 -7.28 6.35 -2.20
CA ASP A 46 -8.72 6.55 -2.20
C ASP A 46 -9.06 8.05 -2.08
N VAL A 47 -10.00 8.53 -2.90
CA VAL A 47 -10.39 9.95 -3.00
C VAL A 47 -11.92 10.02 -3.04
N VAL A 48 -12.51 10.56 -1.98
CA VAL A 48 -13.97 10.59 -1.76
C VAL A 48 -14.75 11.17 -2.95
N THR A 49 -14.21 12.19 -3.63
CA THR A 49 -14.87 12.84 -4.77
C THR A 49 -14.75 12.08 -6.09
N ARG A 50 -13.94 11.02 -6.16
CA ARG A 50 -13.71 10.23 -7.37
C ARG A 50 -14.28 8.83 -7.22
N TRP A 51 -15.37 8.55 -7.92
CA TRP A 51 -16.18 7.34 -7.76
C TRP A 51 -15.41 6.01 -7.92
N SER A 52 -14.36 5.98 -8.75
CA SER A 52 -13.56 4.77 -8.99
C SER A 52 -12.30 4.67 -8.13
N SER A 53 -12.03 5.63 -7.26
CA SER A 53 -10.74 5.68 -6.54
C SER A 53 -10.57 4.52 -5.55
N THR A 54 -11.63 4.09 -4.87
CA THR A 54 -11.59 2.94 -3.96
C THR A 54 -11.27 1.65 -4.74
N LEU A 55 -11.94 1.42 -5.87
CA LEU A 55 -11.67 0.26 -6.74
C LEU A 55 -10.21 0.27 -7.23
N LEU A 56 -9.74 1.39 -7.76
CA LEU A 56 -8.37 1.51 -8.27
C LEU A 56 -7.30 1.37 -7.17
N MET A 57 -7.58 1.83 -5.94
CA MET A 57 -6.72 1.57 -4.78
C MET A 57 -6.65 0.08 -4.47
N ILE A 58 -7.78 -0.61 -4.45
CA ILE A 58 -7.86 -2.06 -4.18
C ILE A 58 -7.11 -2.84 -5.26
N GLU A 59 -7.40 -2.60 -6.53
CA GLU A 59 -6.72 -3.28 -7.65
C GLU A 59 -5.21 -3.05 -7.61
N ARG A 60 -4.76 -1.82 -7.34
CA ARG A 60 -3.33 -1.51 -7.21
C ARG A 60 -2.70 -2.16 -5.99
N GLY A 61 -3.41 -2.18 -4.85
CA GLY A 61 -2.95 -2.83 -3.62
C GLY A 61 -2.79 -4.33 -3.80
N LEU A 62 -3.74 -4.99 -4.47
CA LEU A 62 -3.65 -6.41 -4.81
C LEU A 62 -2.51 -6.71 -5.78
N LEU A 63 -2.35 -5.88 -6.82
CA LEU A 63 -1.25 -6.02 -7.80
C LEU A 63 0.13 -5.93 -7.13
N LEU A 64 0.29 -5.02 -6.17
CA LEU A 64 1.55 -4.76 -5.48
C LEU A 64 1.64 -5.44 -4.11
N ARG A 65 0.75 -6.40 -3.82
CA ARG A 65 0.67 -7.06 -2.52
C ARG A 65 2.01 -7.63 -2.05
N PRO A 66 2.82 -8.33 -2.88
CA PRO A 66 4.11 -8.85 -2.42
C PRO A 66 5.06 -7.75 -1.91
N ALA A 67 5.04 -6.57 -2.55
CA ALA A 67 5.85 -5.44 -2.13
C ALA A 67 5.29 -4.77 -0.87
N VAL A 68 3.96 -4.74 -0.71
CA VAL A 68 3.32 -4.25 0.52
C VAL A 68 3.67 -5.15 1.69
N ASP A 69 3.55 -6.47 1.54
CA ASP A 69 3.88 -7.44 2.58
C ASP A 69 5.36 -7.28 3.01
N GLN A 70 6.29 -7.18 2.04
CA GLN A 70 7.71 -6.94 2.33
C GLN A 70 7.99 -5.57 2.99
N PHE A 71 7.22 -4.53 2.67
CA PHE A 71 7.34 -3.23 3.34
C PHE A 71 6.87 -3.31 4.80
N LEU A 72 5.78 -4.03 5.07
CA LEU A 72 5.25 -4.21 6.43
C LEU A 72 6.17 -5.08 7.30
N ASP A 73 6.86 -6.06 6.70
CA ASP A 73 7.84 -6.90 7.40
C ASP A 73 9.18 -6.18 7.65
N SER A 74 9.39 -4.98 7.11
CA SER A 74 10.62 -4.23 7.30
C SER A 74 10.64 -3.47 8.63
N ASP A 75 11.72 -3.64 9.40
CA ASP A 75 11.94 -2.89 10.64
C ASP A 75 12.32 -1.41 10.40
N GLU A 76 12.52 -1.02 9.14
CA GLU A 76 13.02 0.30 8.75
C GLU A 76 12.04 1.44 9.10
N PHE A 77 10.75 1.11 9.21
CA PHE A 77 9.71 2.04 9.58
C PHE A 77 8.76 1.45 10.64
N GLY A 78 9.30 1.14 11.82
CA GLY A 78 8.60 0.48 12.96
C GLY A 78 7.36 1.18 13.56
N GLU A 79 6.76 2.13 12.84
CA GLU A 79 5.48 2.78 13.18
C GLU A 79 4.50 2.56 12.01
N LEU A 80 3.74 1.47 12.05
CA LEU A 80 2.62 1.17 11.13
C LEU A 80 1.41 0.60 11.85
#